data_AF-A0A920QQP5-F1
#
_entry.id   AF-A0A920QQP5-F1
#
_cell.length_a   1.000
_cell.length_b   1.000
_cell.length_c   1.000
_cell.angle_alpha   90.00
_cell.angle_beta   90.00
_cell.angle_gamma   90.00
#
_symmetry.space_group_name_H-M   'P 1'
#
loop_
_entity.id
_entity.type
_entity.pdbx_description
1 polymer ?
#
loop_
_entity_poly.entity_id
_entity_poly.type
_entity_poly.pdbx_seq_one_letter_code
_entity_poly.pdbx_strand_id
1 'polypeptide(L)' 'MLESFIGNEDNSQKINSENLRKNVEEIFQIMGENESDSKIATDALVLGDLRGVESHGIQIC' A
#
# COMPACT_ATOMS: atom_id res chain seq x y z
N MET A 1 10.96 17.91 1.04
CA MET A 1 10.83 16.48 1.40
C MET A 1 9.39 16.10 1.78
N LEU A 2 8.56 17.01 2.32
CA LEU A 2 7.12 16.76 2.56
C LEU A 2 6.20 17.11 1.37
N GLU A 3 6.60 18.05 0.50
CA GLU A 3 5.77 18.51 -0.62
C GLU A 3 5.56 17.46 -1.71
N SER A 4 6.44 16.45 -1.80
CA SER A 4 6.32 15.33 -2.75
C SER A 4 5.22 14.33 -2.38
N PHE A 5 4.70 14.39 -1.16
CA PHE A 5 3.64 13.50 -0.67
C PHE A 5 2.24 14.12 -0.79
N ILE A 6 2.12 15.37 -1.27
CA ILE A 6 0.82 15.97 -1.54
C ILE A 6 0.33 15.37 -2.85
N GLY A 7 -0.51 14.33 -2.75
CA GLY A 7 -1.15 13.71 -3.90
C GLY A 7 -1.92 14.75 -4.72
N ASN A 8 -1.73 14.74 -6.03
CA ASN A 8 -2.53 15.56 -6.93
C ASN A 8 -3.93 14.92 -7.01
N GLU A 9 -4.93 15.50 -6.35
CA GLU A 9 -6.30 14.95 -6.27
C GLU A 9 -6.89 14.69 -7.67
N ASP A 10 -6.52 15.51 -8.65
CA ASP A 10 -6.92 15.37 -10.07
C ASP A 10 -6.41 14.08 -10.73
N ASN A 11 -5.41 13.42 -10.15
CA ASN A 11 -4.83 12.17 -10.64
C ASN A 11 -5.06 10.99 -9.67
N SER A 12 -5.99 11.14 -8.73
CA SER A 12 -6.33 10.08 -7.78
C SER A 12 -7.28 9.04 -8.39
N GLN A 13 -6.98 7.75 -8.17
CA GLN A 13 -7.87 6.65 -8.55
C GLN A 13 -8.33 5.87 -7.33
N LYS A 14 -9.63 5.60 -7.24
CA LYS A 14 -10.19 4.74 -6.20
C LYS A 14 -10.00 3.28 -6.59
N ILE A 15 -9.22 2.57 -5.79
CA ILE A 15 -8.97 1.14 -5.93
C ILE A 15 -9.73 0.40 -4.83
N ASN A 16 -10.25 -0.79 -5.12
CA ASN A 16 -10.84 -1.65 -4.10
C ASN A 16 -9.77 -2.16 -3.12
N SER A 17 -10.00 -2.03 -1.82
CA SER A 17 -9.04 -2.37 -0.78
C SER A 17 -8.65 -3.85 -0.75
N GLU A 18 -9.56 -4.77 -1.06
CA GLU A 18 -9.26 -6.21 -1.09
C GLU A 18 -8.36 -6.56 -2.29
N ASN A 19 -8.62 -5.94 -3.45
CA ASN A 19 -7.77 -6.11 -4.61
C ASN A 19 -6.37 -5.54 -4.36
N LEU A 20 -6.28 -4.37 -3.71
CA LEU A 20 -5.02 -3.75 -3.35
C LEU A 20 -4.21 -4.63 -2.38
N ARG A 21 -4.89 -5.15 -1.35
CA ARG A 21 -4.32 -6.08 -0.38
C ARG A 21 -3.74 -7.32 -1.08
N LYS A 22 -4.55 -7.99 -1.91
CA LYS A 22 -4.12 -9.19 -2.63
C LYS A 22 -2.90 -8.92 -3.52
N ASN A 23 -2.90 -7.82 -4.27
CA ASN A 23 -1.80 -7.48 -5.16
C ASN A 23 -0.49 -7.23 -4.39
N VAL A 24 -0.55 -6.51 -3.26
CA VAL A 24 0.64 -6.21 -2.45
C VAL A 24 1.18 -7.45 -1.75
N GLU A 25 0.29 -8.33 -1.28
CA GLU A 25 0.69 -9.63 -0.71
C GLU A 25 1.41 -10.49 -1.76
N GLU A 26 0.88 -10.58 -2.98
CA GLU A 26 1.52 -11.28 -4.10
C GLU A 26 2.89 -10.67 -4.45
N ILE A 27 3.04 -9.34 -4.39
CA ILE A 27 4.34 -8.69 -4.60
C ILE A 27 5.36 -9.15 -3.55
N PHE A 28 4.99 -9.17 -2.26
CA PHE A 28 5.90 -9.65 -1.20
C PHE A 28 6.30 -11.11 -1.42
N GLN A 29 5.34 -11.95 -1.81
CA GLN A 29 5.63 -13.36 -2.13
C GLN A 29 6.57 -13.50 -3.34
N ILE A 30 6.38 -12.70 -4.39
CA ILE A 30 7.27 -12.67 -5.57
C ILE A 30 8.69 -12.22 -5.17
N MET A 31 8.80 -11.32 -4.20
CA MET A 31 10.08 -10.87 -3.66
C MET A 31 10.77 -11.92 -2.76
N GLY A 32 10.13 -13.08 -2.56
CA GLY A 32 10.66 -14.21 -1.81
C GLY A 32 10.25 -14.23 -0.34
N GLU A 33 9.33 -13.36 0.07
CA GLU A 33 8.82 -13.35 1.43
C GLU A 33 7.83 -14.51 1.65
N ASN A 34 7.76 -15.00 2.88
CA ASN A 34 6.82 -16.07 3.22
C ASN A 34 5.39 -15.53 3.36
N GLU A 35 4.39 -16.41 3.28
CA GLU A 35 2.96 -16.03 3.29
C GLU A 35 2.57 -15.24 4.55
N SER A 36 3.04 -15.67 5.72
CA SER A 36 2.72 -15.01 7.00
C SER A 36 3.24 -13.58 7.03
N ASP A 37 4.50 -13.39 6.67
CA ASP A 37 5.15 -12.08 6.73
C ASP A 37 4.65 -11.16 5.61
N SER A 38 4.38 -11.71 4.42
CA SER A 38 3.72 -11.00 3.31
C SER A 38 2.37 -10.42 3.73
N LYS A 39 1.57 -11.20 4.48
CA LYS A 39 0.27 -10.76 4.96
C LYS A 39 0.37 -9.67 6.01
N ILE A 40 1.28 -9.81 6.98
CA ILE A 40 1.51 -8.81 8.03
C ILE A 40 1.98 -7.49 7.43
N ALA A 41 2.95 -7.54 6.51
CA ALA A 41 3.47 -6.35 5.85
C ALA A 41 2.37 -5.63 5.05
N THR A 42 1.59 -6.39 4.27
CA THR A 42 0.45 -5.86 3.52
C THR A 42 -0.58 -5.20 4.43
N ASP A 43 -0.98 -5.85 5.53
CA ASP A 43 -2.00 -5.33 6.44
C ASP A 43 -1.57 -4.00 7.07
N ALA A 44 -0.28 -3.84 7.41
CA ALA A 44 0.26 -2.59 7.94
C ALA A 44 0.15 -1.44 6.93
N LEU A 45 0.49 -1.69 5.66
CA LEU A 45 0.47 -0.69 4.60
C LEU A 45 -0.97 -0.29 4.21
N VAL A 46 -1.84 -1.28 4.01
CA VAL A 46 -3.27 -1.03 3.68
C VAL A 46 -3.97 -0.28 4.82
N LEU A 47 -3.63 -0.59 6.08
CA LEU A 47 -4.16 0.15 7.22
C LEU A 47 -3.71 1.62 7.21
N GLY A 48 -2.46 1.89 6.81
CA GLY A 48 -1.93 3.24 6.61
C GLY A 48 -2.78 4.02 5.61
N ASP A 49 -3.04 3.45 4.43
CA ASP A 49 -3.87 4.06 3.39
C ASP A 49 -5.32 4.29 3.84
N LEU A 50 -5.95 3.28 4.46
CA LEU A 50 -7.34 3.38 4.93
C LEU A 50 -7.52 4.44 6.04
N ARG A 51 -6.44 4.81 6.73
CA ARG A 51 -6.44 5.85 7.78
C ARG A 51 -5.94 7.20 7.28
N GLY A 52 -5.59 7.32 5.99
CA GLY A 52 -5.07 8.56 5.41
C GLY A 52 -3.67 8.92 5.92
N VAL A 53 -2.90 7.93 6.41
CA VAL A 53 -1.50 8.11 6.81
C VAL A 53 -0.62 7.75 5.60
N GLU A 54 -0.65 8.60 4.58
CA GLU A 54 -0.04 8.33 3.28
C GLU A 54 1.47 8.03 3.35
N SER A 55 2.17 8.60 4.34
CA SER A 55 3.61 8.36 4.56
C SER A 55 3.96 6.95 5.02
N HIS A 56 2.99 6.19 5.50
CA HIS A 56 3.15 4.80 5.97
C HIS A 56 2.18 3.85 5.25
N GLY A 57 1.52 4.34 4.21
CA GLY A 57 0.66 3.58 3.30
C GLY A 57 1.45 3.02 2.12
N ILE A 58 0.73 2.55 1.10
CA ILE A 58 1.34 2.00 -0.11
C ILE A 58 1.82 3.16 -0.98
N GLN A 59 3.12 3.46 -0.89
CA GLN A 59 3.78 4.40 -1.78
C GLN A 59 4.49 3.64 -2.89
N ILE A 60 3.93 3.69 -4.10
CA ILE A 60 4.63 3.28 -5.30
C ILE A 60 5.52 4.47 -5.67
N CYS A 61 6.84 4.32 -5.47
CA CYS A 61 7.87 5.30 -5.86
C CYS A 61 7.77 5.71 -7.33
#